data_AF-A0A7W1RZ96-F1
#
_entry.id   AF-A0A7W1RZ96-F1
#
_cell.length_a   1.000
_cell.length_b   1.000
_cell.length_c   1.000
_cell.angle_alpha   90.00
_cell.angle_beta   90.00
_cell.angle_gamma   90.00
#
_symmetry.space_group_name_H-M   'P 1'
#
loop_
_entity.id
_entity.type
_entity.pdbx_description
1 polymer ?
#
loop_
_entity_poly.entity_id
_entity_poly.type
_entity_poly.pdbx_seq_one_letter_code
_entity_poly.pdbx_strand_id
1 'polypeptide(L)'
;MVDFLHPHSPPHSHPAPHPRVSHLAAELTPCVNDLIVQPQVRRFHIGRTSDLRRRARRSSCDGIVSLHGEDDHALIAGLEEALVTRFGDHPKRVTQTATAASQDTEVESRFVYLAVWYRRS
;
A
#
# COMPACT_ATOMS: atom_id res chain seq x y z
N MET A 1 -39.37 39.46 -3.20
CA MET A 1 -38.24 38.69 -3.77
C MET A 1 -37.16 38.68 -2.72
N VAL A 2 -36.87 37.51 -2.15
CA VAL A 2 -35.83 37.33 -1.12
C VAL A 2 -34.66 36.61 -1.77
N ASP A 3 -33.52 37.31 -1.84
CA ASP A 3 -32.26 36.81 -2.36
C ASP A 3 -31.63 35.88 -1.31
N PHE A 4 -31.55 34.59 -1.63
CA PHE A 4 -30.87 33.58 -0.83
C PHE A 4 -29.36 33.65 -1.11
N LEU A 5 -28.63 34.39 -0.28
CA LEU A 5 -27.18 34.28 -0.19
C LEU A 5 -26.82 32.90 0.40
N HIS A 6 -26.55 31.93 -0.47
CA HIS A 6 -25.88 30.69 -0.07
C HIS A 6 -24.38 30.98 0.12
N PRO A 7 -23.78 30.67 1.29
CA PRO A 7 -22.34 30.66 1.42
C PRO A 7 -21.78 29.48 0.62
N HIS A 8 -21.02 29.78 -0.43
CA HIS A 8 -20.22 28.81 -1.15
C HIS A 8 -19.18 28.21 -0.19
N SER A 9 -19.38 26.97 0.25
CA SER A 9 -18.33 26.16 0.84
C SER A 9 -17.17 26.05 -0.16
N PRO A 10 -15.90 26.27 0.23
CA PRO A 10 -14.78 26.01 -0.65
C PRO A 10 -14.78 24.51 -1.02
N PRO A 11 -14.45 24.14 -2.27
CA PRO A 11 -14.32 22.74 -2.63
C PRO A 11 -13.26 22.13 -1.73
N HIS A 12 -13.60 21.01 -1.08
CA HIS A 12 -12.67 20.15 -0.35
C HIS A 12 -11.42 19.97 -1.21
N SER A 13 -10.37 20.71 -0.87
CA SER A 13 -9.05 20.54 -1.46
C SER A 13 -8.57 19.19 -0.95
N HIS A 14 -8.74 18.15 -1.76
CA HIS A 14 -7.97 16.93 -1.58
C HIS A 14 -6.50 17.38 -1.46
N PRO A 15 -5.78 17.05 -0.38
CA PRO A 15 -4.37 17.38 -0.31
C PRO A 15 -3.72 16.76 -1.54
N ALA A 16 -3.08 17.60 -2.37
CA ALA A 16 -2.36 17.12 -3.54
C ALA A 16 -1.42 15.99 -3.07
N PRO A 17 -1.41 14.84 -3.75
CA PRO A 17 -0.57 13.73 -3.33
C PRO A 17 0.86 14.26 -3.21
N HIS A 18 1.50 14.03 -2.06
CA HIS A 18 2.88 14.46 -1.82
C HIS A 18 3.71 14.14 -3.07
N PRO A 19 4.42 15.11 -3.68
CA PRO A 19 5.13 14.88 -4.94
C PRO A 19 6.13 13.73 -4.81
N ARG A 20 6.70 13.55 -3.61
CA ARG A 20 7.56 12.43 -3.25
C ARG A 20 6.86 11.07 -3.29
N VAL A 21 5.61 10.97 -2.81
CA VAL A 21 4.84 9.72 -2.85
C VAL A 21 4.58 9.29 -4.29
N SER A 22 4.14 10.23 -5.13
CA SER A 22 3.86 9.96 -6.54
C SER A 22 5.12 9.52 -7.30
N HIS A 23 6.25 10.19 -7.03
CA HIS A 23 7.55 9.84 -7.60
C HIS A 23 8.02 8.44 -7.17
N LEU A 24 8.05 8.16 -5.87
CA LEU A 24 8.46 6.85 -5.34
C LEU A 24 7.55 5.72 -5.81
N ALA A 25 6.23 5.94 -5.87
CA ALA A 25 5.31 4.96 -6.40
C ALA A 25 5.59 4.65 -7.88
N ALA A 26 5.92 5.66 -8.69
CA ALA A 26 6.28 5.46 -10.09
C ALA A 26 7.58 4.65 -10.24
N GLU A 27 8.60 4.91 -9.41
CA GLU A 27 9.86 4.16 -9.41
C GLU A 27 9.70 2.71 -8.96
N LEU A 28 8.85 2.45 -7.97
CA LEU A 28 8.60 1.10 -7.44
C LEU A 28 7.64 0.29 -8.30
N THR A 29 6.79 0.94 -9.10
CA THR A 29 5.85 0.28 -10.01
C THR A 29 6.50 -0.79 -10.89
N PRO A 30 7.57 -0.51 -11.67
CA PRO A 30 8.19 -1.54 -12.51
C PRO A 30 8.72 -2.71 -11.68
N CYS A 31 9.37 -2.46 -10.55
CA CYS A 31 9.89 -3.50 -9.66
C CYS A 31 8.78 -4.43 -9.12
N VAL A 32 7.66 -3.85 -8.68
CA VAL A 32 6.49 -4.62 -8.21
C VAL A 32 5.88 -5.39 -9.39
N ASN A 33 5.70 -4.72 -10.53
CA ASN A 33 5.13 -5.32 -11.73
C ASN A 33 5.93 -6.54 -12.20
N ASP A 34 7.25 -6.38 -12.35
CA ASP A 34 8.17 -7.43 -12.79
C ASP A 34 8.18 -8.65 -11.86
N LEU A 35 7.88 -8.46 -10.57
CA LEU A 35 7.73 -9.56 -9.63
C LEU A 35 6.36 -10.23 -9.76
N ILE A 36 5.27 -9.47 -9.74
CA ILE A 36 3.91 -10.03 -9.69
C ILE A 36 3.46 -10.67 -11.00
N VAL A 37 4.00 -10.24 -12.15
CA VAL A 37 3.69 -10.85 -13.46
C VAL A 37 4.31 -12.24 -13.60
N GLN A 38 5.35 -12.56 -12.81
CA GLN A 38 6.04 -13.85 -12.92
C GLN A 38 5.07 -15.03 -12.78
N PRO A 39 5.18 -16.07 -13.62
CA PRO A 39 4.25 -17.21 -13.61
C PRO A 39 4.21 -17.96 -12.27
N GLN A 40 5.34 -17.98 -11.57
CA GLN A 40 5.51 -18.57 -10.25
C GLN A 40 4.76 -17.82 -9.16
N VAL A 41 4.52 -16.51 -9.30
CA VAL A 41 3.72 -15.76 -8.33
C VAL A 41 2.26 -16.11 -8.50
N ARG A 42 1.69 -16.73 -7.47
CA ARG A 42 0.27 -17.08 -7.38
C ARG A 42 -0.55 -15.88 -6.90
N ARG A 43 -0.09 -15.24 -5.82
CA ARG A 43 -0.78 -14.15 -5.12
C ARG A 43 0.23 -13.17 -4.55
N PHE A 44 -0.18 -11.93 -4.36
CA PHE A 44 0.63 -10.94 -3.64
C PHE A 44 -0.23 -10.00 -2.79
N HIS A 45 0.41 -9.33 -1.84
CA HIS A 45 -0.19 -8.33 -0.98
C HIS A 45 0.80 -7.19 -0.75
N ILE A 46 0.35 -5.95 -0.90
CA ILE A 46 1.12 -4.75 -0.55
C ILE A 46 0.61 -4.29 0.80
N GLY A 47 1.52 -4.05 1.73
CA GLY A 47 1.18 -3.62 3.07
C GLY A 47 2.27 -2.79 3.72
N ARG A 48 2.00 -2.34 4.95
CA ARG A 48 2.95 -1.62 5.80
C ARG A 48 3.33 -2.36 7.07
N THR A 49 4.56 -2.18 7.52
CA THR A 49 5.03 -2.74 8.80
C THR A 49 6.15 -1.90 9.39
N SER A 50 6.31 -1.96 10.71
CA SER A 50 7.50 -1.47 11.43
C SER A 50 8.59 -2.54 11.51
N ASP A 51 8.26 -3.82 11.30
CA ASP A 51 9.19 -4.94 11.43
C ASP A 51 8.91 -6.01 10.36
N LEU A 52 9.74 -5.98 9.30
CA LEU A 52 9.70 -6.95 8.20
C LEU A 52 9.93 -8.39 8.67
N ARG A 53 10.80 -8.60 9.67
CA ARG A 53 11.12 -9.96 10.17
C ARG A 53 9.95 -10.54 10.94
N ARG A 54 9.34 -9.75 11.82
CA ARG A 54 8.13 -10.15 12.56
C ARG A 54 6.97 -10.40 11.60
N ARG A 55 6.82 -9.56 10.57
CA ARG A 55 5.77 -9.75 9.56
C ARG A 55 6.00 -10.99 8.71
N ALA A 56 7.24 -11.29 8.30
CA ALA A 56 7.57 -12.49 7.56
C ALA A 56 7.27 -13.77 8.35
N ARG A 57 7.48 -13.75 9.67
CA ARG A 57 7.15 -14.88 10.56
C ARG A 57 5.65 -15.09 10.76
N ARG A 58 4.86 -14.01 10.75
CA ARG A 58 3.40 -14.05 10.97
C ARG A 58 2.59 -14.27 9.70
N SER A 59 3.15 -13.85 8.57
CA SER A 59 2.50 -13.98 7.28
C SER A 59 2.74 -15.39 6.77
N SER A 60 1.69 -16.15 6.48
CA SER A 60 1.79 -17.45 5.79
C SER A 60 2.19 -17.29 4.31
N CYS A 61 3.03 -16.33 3.99
CA CYS A 61 3.57 -16.05 2.65
C CYS A 61 4.91 -16.75 2.45
N ASP A 62 5.24 -17.03 1.19
CA ASP A 62 6.50 -17.68 0.83
C ASP A 62 7.68 -16.70 0.82
N GLY A 63 7.39 -15.40 0.64
CA GLY A 63 8.40 -14.34 0.71
C GLY A 63 7.83 -12.97 1.05
N ILE A 64 8.68 -12.13 1.64
CA ILE A 64 8.43 -10.70 1.83
C ILE A 64 9.58 -9.92 1.21
N VAL A 65 9.25 -8.94 0.38
CA VAL A 65 10.17 -7.99 -0.23
C VAL A 65 9.92 -6.61 0.38
N SER A 66 10.96 -5.97 0.91
CA SER A 66 10.87 -4.56 1.31
C SER A 66 10.88 -3.71 0.04
N LEU A 67 9.88 -2.83 -0.11
CA LEU A 67 9.80 -1.92 -1.24
C LEU A 67 10.46 -0.58 -0.90
N HIS A 68 10.12 -0.02 0.27
CA HIS A 68 10.67 1.25 0.74
C HIS A 68 10.64 1.30 2.27
N GLY A 69 11.58 2.04 2.87
CA GLY A 69 11.70 2.23 4.30
C GLY A 69 12.07 3.66 4.65
N GLU A 70 11.28 4.35 5.47
CA GLU A 70 11.49 5.74 5.87
C GLU A 70 10.78 6.00 7.22
N ASP A 71 11.30 6.94 8.01
CA ASP A 71 10.66 7.33 9.27
C ASP A 71 9.47 8.29 9.07
N ASP A 72 9.27 8.81 7.85
CA ASP A 72 8.10 9.62 7.49
C ASP A 72 6.85 8.74 7.31
N HIS A 73 6.06 8.63 8.36
CA HIS A 73 4.83 7.82 8.36
C HIS A 73 3.79 8.27 7.36
N ALA A 74 3.68 9.57 7.08
CA ALA A 74 2.73 10.09 6.11
C ALA A 74 3.14 9.68 4.69
N LEU A 75 4.45 9.72 4.40
CA LEU A 75 5.00 9.22 3.14
C LEU A 75 4.81 7.72 3.01
N ILE A 76 5.12 6.92 4.03
CA ILE A 76 4.94 5.45 4.00
C ILE A 76 3.46 5.08 3.82
N ALA A 77 2.54 5.77 4.51
CA ALA A 77 1.09 5.59 4.34
C ALA A 77 0.64 5.93 2.91
N GLY A 78 1.03 7.10 2.41
CA GLY A 78 0.67 7.54 1.06
C GLY A 78 1.27 6.64 -0.03
N LEU A 79 2.48 6.11 0.19
CA LEU A 79 3.14 5.21 -0.75
C LEU A 79 2.46 3.85 -0.81
N GLU A 80 2.05 3.28 0.33
CA GLU A 80 1.20 2.08 0.34
C GLU A 80 -0.09 2.35 -0.44
N GLU A 81 -0.82 3.41 -0.10
CA GLU A 81 -2.11 3.72 -0.73
C GLU A 81 -1.96 3.91 -2.24
N ALA A 82 -0.92 4.62 -2.69
CA ALA A 82 -0.62 4.82 -4.10
C ALA A 82 -0.34 3.49 -4.83
N LEU A 83 0.50 2.63 -4.26
CA LEU A 83 0.82 1.33 -4.86
C LEU A 83 -0.39 0.38 -4.83
N VAL A 84 -1.14 0.36 -3.74
CA VAL A 84 -2.36 -0.43 -3.57
C VAL A 84 -3.43 -0.02 -4.58
N THR A 85 -3.60 1.28 -4.80
CA THR A 85 -4.51 1.84 -5.81
C THR A 85 -4.06 1.46 -7.21
N ARG A 86 -2.75 1.57 -7.48
CA ARG A 86 -2.19 1.31 -8.80
C ARG A 86 -2.25 -0.16 -9.21
N PHE A 87 -2.07 -1.08 -8.26
CA PHE A 87 -2.26 -2.51 -8.48
C PHE A 87 -3.66 -2.99 -8.06
N GLY A 88 -4.61 -2.06 -7.95
CA GLY A 88 -5.95 -2.23 -7.44
C GLY A 88 -6.67 -3.43 -8.07
N ASP A 89 -6.64 -3.45 -9.40
CA ASP A 89 -7.38 -4.39 -10.25
C ASP A 89 -6.56 -5.64 -10.65
N HIS A 90 -5.36 -5.82 -10.08
CA HIS A 90 -4.51 -6.93 -10.51
C HIS A 90 -5.10 -8.28 -10.04
N PRO A 91 -5.28 -9.29 -10.92
CA PRO A 91 -6.00 -10.54 -10.59
C PRO A 91 -5.32 -11.40 -9.52
N LYS A 92 -4.00 -11.25 -9.34
CA LYS A 92 -3.22 -11.91 -8.28
C LYS A 92 -3.19 -11.14 -6.94
N ARG A 93 -3.73 -9.91 -6.89
CA ARG A 93 -3.74 -9.11 -5.66
C ARG A 93 -4.70 -9.75 -4.66
N VAL A 94 -4.22 -9.93 -3.45
CA VAL A 94 -5.05 -10.31 -2.31
C VAL A 94 -5.39 -9.02 -1.57
N THR A 95 -6.66 -8.60 -1.70
CA THR A 95 -7.26 -7.72 -0.70
C THR A 95 -7.35 -8.52 0.57
N GLN A 96 -6.62 -8.11 1.61
CA GLN A 96 -6.76 -8.72 2.93
C GLN A 96 -8.16 -8.35 3.42
N THR A 97 -9.18 -9.15 3.08
CA THR A 97 -10.53 -9.01 3.65
C THR A 97 -10.37 -9.27 5.13
N ALA A 98 -10.54 -8.20 5.92
CA ALA A 98 -10.40 -8.14 7.37
C ALA A 98 -10.83 -9.46 8.03
N THR A 99 -9.88 -10.37 8.20
CA THR A 99 -10.09 -11.56 9.03
C THR A 99 -9.52 -11.17 10.38
N ALA A 100 -10.41 -10.57 11.18
CA ALA A 100 -10.15 -9.96 12.47
C ALA A 100 -9.08 -8.88 12.46
N ALA A 101 -9.48 -7.69 12.90
CA ALA A 101 -8.57 -6.66 13.35
C ALA A 101 -7.58 -7.25 14.37
N SER A 102 -6.40 -7.65 13.92
CA SER A 102 -5.22 -7.31 14.69
C SER A 102 -4.99 -5.87 14.36
N GLN A 103 -5.59 -5.00 15.18
CA GLN A 103 -4.98 -3.74 15.55
C GLN A 103 -3.56 -4.10 16.04
N ASP A 104 -2.62 -4.36 15.12
CA ASP A 104 -1.24 -3.98 15.39
C ASP A 104 -1.39 -2.46 15.52
N THR A 105 -1.46 -2.06 16.78
CA THR A 105 -1.44 -0.70 17.30
C THR A 105 -0.63 0.15 16.33
N GLU A 106 -1.09 1.36 16.01
CA GLU A 106 -0.49 2.38 15.14
C GLU A 106 0.94 2.77 15.57
N VAL A 107 1.80 1.79 15.76
CA VAL A 107 3.21 1.89 16.07
C VAL A 107 3.85 2.02 14.70
N GLU A 108 3.85 3.25 14.22
CA GLU A 108 4.89 3.78 13.36
C GLU A 108 5.29 2.80 12.25
N SER A 109 4.42 2.59 11.27
CA SER A 109 4.81 1.82 10.09
C SER A 109 5.93 2.55 9.36
N ARG A 110 7.11 1.93 9.29
CA ARG A 110 8.32 2.50 8.68
C ARG A 110 8.63 1.91 7.31
N PHE A 111 8.03 0.76 6.98
CA PHE A 111 8.31 0.05 5.74
C PHE A 111 7.04 -0.23 4.97
N VAL A 112 7.10 0.00 3.65
CA VAL A 112 6.18 -0.60 2.68
C VAL A 112 6.80 -1.90 2.21
N TYR A 113 6.02 -2.97 2.18
CA TYR A 113 6.47 -4.29 1.78
C TYR A 113 5.49 -4.97 0.81
N LEU A 114 6.01 -5.93 0.08
CA LEU A 114 5.28 -6.81 -0.82
C LEU A 114 5.40 -8.25 -0.29
N ALA A 115 4.30 -8.81 0.19
CA ALA A 115 4.19 -10.23 0.48
C ALA A 115 3.84 -11.00 -0.78
N VAL A 116 4.47 -12.14 -1.00
CA VAL A 116 4.33 -12.93 -2.22
C VAL A 116 4.07 -14.39 -1.84
N TRP A 117 3.14 -15.01 -2.56
CA TRP A 117 2.88 -16.44 -2.51
C TRP A 117 3.22 -17.07 -3.84
N TYR A 118 4.10 -18.07 -3.83
CA TYR A 118 4.49 -18.81 -5.01
C TYR A 118 3.57 -20.01 -5.24
N ARG A 119 3.49 -20.47 -6.47
CA ARG A 119 2.93 -21.78 -6.78
C ARG A 119 3.89 -22.82 -6.20
N ARG A 120 3.37 -23.71 -5.34
CA ARG A 120 4.13 -24.89 -4.93
C ARG A 120 4.42 -25.69 -6.19
N SER A 121 5.70 -25.96 -6.43
CA SER A 121 6.16 -26.88 -7.49
C SER A 121 5.76 -28.30 -7.15
#